data_AF-K6YA28-F1
#
_entry.id   AF-K6YA28-F1
#
_cell.length_a   1.000
_cell.length_b   1.000
_cell.length_c   1.000
_cell.angle_alpha   90.00
_cell.angle_beta   90.00
_cell.angle_gamma   90.00
#
_symmetry.space_group_name_H-M   'P 1'
#
loop_
_entity.id
_entity.type
_entity.pdbx_description
1 polymer ?
#
loop_
_entity_poly.entity_id
_entity_poly.type
_entity_poly.pdbx_seq_one_letter_code
_entity_poly.pdbx_strand_id
1 'polypeptide(L)' 'MDVNNRQLTQLLDKTDATFKRLLDNPGSAEHTLAYEEAKQELDFYLDNMRDSLKKKYKDF' A
#
# COMPACT_ATOMS: atom_id res chain seq x y z
N MET A 1 -14.27 15.20 -3.24
CA MET A 1 -13.24 14.68 -4.14
C MET A 1 -12.47 13.59 -3.41
N ASP A 2 -12.52 12.37 -3.94
CA ASP A 2 -11.86 11.13 -3.53
C ASP A 2 -10.72 11.19 -2.50
N VAL A 3 -11.07 11.12 -1.21
CA VAL A 3 -10.10 10.90 -0.12
C VAL A 3 -9.42 9.53 -0.27
N ASN A 4 -10.18 8.53 -0.74
CA ASN A 4 -9.67 7.18 -1.02
C ASN A 4 -8.57 7.17 -2.10
N ASN A 5 -8.71 7.98 -3.15
CA ASN A 5 -7.73 7.99 -4.23
C ASN A 5 -6.41 8.67 -3.80
N ARG A 6 -6.47 9.64 -2.88
CA ARG A 6 -5.26 10.26 -2.30
C ARG A 6 -4.49 9.30 -1.39
N GLN A 7 -5.18 8.58 -0.50
CA GLN A 7 -4.53 7.59 0.37
C GLN A 7 -3.89 6.46 -0.45
N LEU A 8 -4.58 5.93 -1.46
CA LEU A 8 -4.02 4.91 -2.33
C LEU A 8 -2.76 5.41 -3.03
N THR A 9 -2.79 6.64 -3.56
CA THR A 9 -1.65 7.25 -4.25
C THR A 9 -0.45 7.41 -3.31
N GLN A 10 -0.69 7.83 -2.05
CA GLN A 10 0.37 7.97 -1.05
C GLN A 10 0.99 6.62 -0.66
N LEU A 11 0.18 5.57 -0.51
CA LEU A 11 0.66 4.22 -0.22
C LEU A 11 1.49 3.64 -1.37
N LEU A 12 1.05 3.88 -2.60
CA LEU A 12 1.81 3.49 -3.80
C LEU A 12 3.14 4.23 -3.89
N ASP A 13 3.14 5.55 -3.69
CA ASP A 13 4.36 6.37 -3.74
C ASP A 13 5.36 5.96 -2.64
N LYS A 14 4.86 5.71 -1.42
CA LYS A 14 5.66 5.19 -0.30
C LYS A 14 6.28 3.83 -0.61
N THR A 15 5.50 2.91 -1.19
CA THR A 15 5.97 1.56 -1.56
C THR A 15 7.00 1.63 -2.68
N ASP A 16 6.79 2.49 -3.68
CA ASP A 16 7.74 2.70 -4.78
C ASP A 16 9.06 3.33 -4.30
N ALA A 17 8.99 4.31 -3.39
CA ALA A 17 10.16 4.93 -2.81
C ALA A 17 10.99 3.96 -1.95
N THR A 18 10.35 3.12 -1.12
CA THR A 18 11.05 2.10 -0.33
C THR A 18 11.60 0.99 -1.22
N PHE A 19 10.88 0.60 -2.26
CA PHE A 19 11.35 -0.38 -3.25
C PHE A 19 12.59 0.11 -4.00
N LYS A 20 12.62 1.38 -4.43
CA LYS A 20 13.81 1.98 -5.05
C LYS A 20 15.02 1.98 -4.13
N ARG A 21 14.82 2.26 -2.84
CA ARG A 21 15.90 2.19 -1.82
C ARG A 21 16.37 0.76 -1.59
N LEU A 22 15.45 -0.21 -1.62
CA LEU A 22 15.79 -1.62 -1.53
C LEU A 22 16.55 -2.11 -2.78
N LEU A 23 16.20 -1.63 -3.97
CA LEU A 23 16.94 -1.93 -5.20
C LEU A 23 18.38 -1.38 -5.17
N ASP A 24 18.57 -0.19 -4.59
CA ASP A 24 19.88 0.42 -4.42
C ASP A 24 20.76 -0.36 -3.41
N ASN A 25 20.14 -0.87 -2.34
CA ASN A 25 20.84 -1.67 -1.34
C ASN A 25 19.98 -2.86 -0.85
N PRO A 26 19.98 -3.98 -1.60
CA PRO A 26 19.13 -5.15 -1.33
C PRO A 26 19.58 -5.98 -0.13
N GLY A 27 20.78 -5.73 0.41
CA GLY A 27 21.28 -6.38 1.62
C GLY A 27 20.91 -5.65 2.91
N SER A 28 20.29 -4.46 2.81
CA SER A 28 19.92 -3.68 3.98
C SER A 28 18.63 -4.22 4.60
N ALA A 29 18.75 -4.82 5.79
CA ALA A 29 17.61 -5.28 6.57
C ALA A 29 16.62 -4.14 6.86
N GLU A 30 17.11 -2.91 7.02
CA GLU A 30 16.27 -1.73 7.24
C GLU A 30 15.45 -1.36 6.00
N HIS A 31 16.02 -1.47 4.80
CA HIS A 31 15.27 -1.20 3.56
C HIS A 31 14.28 -2.33 3.23
N THR A 32 14.65 -3.58 3.53
CA THR A 32 13.74 -4.72 3.38
C THR A 32 12.54 -4.55 4.31
N LEU A 33 12.77 -4.26 5.59
CA LEU A 33 11.72 -4.01 6.57
C LEU A 33 10.82 -2.85 6.12
N ALA A 34 11.40 -1.72 5.71
CA ALA A 34 10.64 -0.55 5.28
C ALA A 34 9.78 -0.83 4.03
N TYR A 35 10.26 -1.65 3.10
CA TYR A 35 9.48 -2.09 1.95
C TYR A 35 8.37 -3.07 2.34
N GLU A 36 8.65 -4.03 3.21
CA GLU A 36 7.64 -4.98 3.71
C GLU A 36 6.52 -4.27 4.48
N GLU A 37 6.86 -3.29 5.34
CA GLU A 37 5.89 -2.46 6.05
C GLU A 37 5.03 -1.63 5.09
N ALA A 38 5.63 -0.98 4.10
CA ALA A 38 4.90 -0.20 3.09
C ALA A 38 3.96 -1.08 2.26
N LYS A 39 4.44 -2.27 1.86
CA LYS A 39 3.65 -3.26 1.14
C LYS A 39 2.48 -3.76 1.98
N GLN A 40 2.69 -4.09 3.26
CA GLN A 40 1.65 -4.57 4.16
C GLN A 40 0.56 -3.51 4.38
N GLU A 41 0.95 -2.24 4.49
CA GLU A 41 0.03 -1.11 4.61
C GLU A 41 -0.84 -0.94 3.35
N LEU A 42 -0.24 -1.11 2.16
CA LEU A 42 -0.96 -1.10 0.88
C LEU A 42 -1.93 -2.28 0.75
N ASP A 43 -1.49 -3.50 1.09
CA ASP A 43 -2.33 -4.71 1.07
C ASP A 43 -3.54 -4.55 2.00
N PHE A 44 -3.31 -4.07 3.23
CA PHE A 44 -4.38 -3.81 4.19
C PHE A 44 -5.39 -2.79 3.65
N TYR A 45 -4.91 -1.71 3.04
CA TYR A 45 -5.78 -0.70 2.45
C TYR A 45 -6.63 -1.27 1.29
N LEU A 46 -6.02 -2.07 0.40
CA LEU A 46 -6.72 -2.72 -0.70
C LEU A 46 -7.77 -3.73 -0.22
N ASP A 47 -7.48 -4.49 0.84
CA ASP A 47 -8.44 -5.43 1.42
C ASP A 47 -9.64 -4.70 2.04
N ASN A 48 -9.39 -3.63 2.81
CA ASN A 48 -10.45 -2.79 3.36
C ASN A 48 -11.30 -2.11 2.27
N MET A 49 -10.66 -1.64 1.21
CA MET A 49 -11.35 -1.06 0.05
C MET A 49 -12.22 -2.13 -0.63
N ARG A 50 -11.69 -3.34 -0.83
CA ARG A 50 -12.43 -4.46 -1.41
C ARG A 50 -13.61 -4.88 -0.53
N ASP A 51 -13.44 -4.95 0.79
CA ASP A 51 -14.52 -5.24 1.73
C ASP A 51 -15.59 -4.15 1.71
N SER A 52 -15.18 -2.88 1.68
CA SER A 52 -16.07 -1.72 1.56
C SER A 52 -16.87 -1.76 0.26
N LEU A 53 -16.24 -2.11 -0.85
CA LEU A 53 -16.91 -2.31 -2.14
C LEU A 53 -17.86 -3.51 -2.10
N LYS A 54 -17.43 -4.65 -1.56
CA LYS A 54 -18.29 -5.85 -1.41
C LYS A 54 -19.53 -5.54 -0.59
N LYS A 55 -19.41 -4.85 0.55
CA LYS A 55 -20.56 -4.41 1.37
C LYS A 55 -21.50 -3.54 0.55
N LYS A 56 -20.96 -2.55 -0.16
CA LYS A 56 -21.75 -1.62 -0.97
C LYS A 56 -22.49 -2.28 -2.13
N TYR A 57 -21.94 -3.36 -2.70
CA TYR A 57 -22.55 -4.11 -3.81
C TYR A 57 -23.37 -5.33 -3.38
N LYS A 58 -23.32 -5.74 -2.10
CA LYS A 58 -24.10 -6.87 -1.56
C LYS A 58 -25.51 -6.44 -1.09
N ASP A 59 -25.75 -5.14 -0.96
CA ASP A 59 -27.05 -4.54 -0.62
C ASP A 59 -27.91 -4.16 -1.86
N PHE A 60 -27.57 -4.67 -3.05
CA PHE A 60 -28.38 -4.59 -4.28
C PHE A 60 -28.77 -5.99 -4.76
#